data_AF-A0A7Y9EJP2-F1
#
_entry.id   AF-A0A7Y9EJP2-F1
#
_cell.length_a   1.000
_cell.length_b   1.000
_cell.length_c   1.000
_cell.angle_alpha   90.00
_cell.angle_beta   90.00
_cell.angle_gamma   90.00
#
_symmetry.space_group_name_H-M   'P 1'
#
loop_
_entity.id
_entity.type
_entity.pdbx_description
1 polymer ?
#
loop_
_entity_poly.entity_id
_entity_poly.type
_entity_poly.pdbx_seq_one_letter_code
_entity_poly.pdbx_strand_id
1 'polypeptide(L)'
;MGEVRAVAALAERHLLRWRTRRGQETAARHLEELAAALAPQGWRFVRFYRREEFPVPLSLLWIHARGTKDIGIVVSVLATPGGTWAYHDAQRGRHGYLCLCSDVKKAAAQIDRLLKHRLFPSTW
;
A
#
# COMPACT_ATOMS: atom_id res chain seq x y z
N MET A 1 2.20 27.79 -21.84
CA MET A 1 2.84 26.49 -21.50
C MET A 1 2.45 25.91 -20.14
N GLY A 2 2.06 26.73 -19.13
CA GLY A 2 1.68 26.23 -17.80
C GLY A 2 0.33 25.50 -17.73
N GLU A 3 -0.68 25.99 -18.45
CA GLU A 3 -2.04 25.40 -18.44
C GLU A 3 -2.08 24.00 -19.05
N VAL A 4 -1.38 23.78 -20.16
CA VAL A 4 -1.30 22.45 -20.83
C VAL A 4 -0.68 21.40 -19.89
N ARG A 5 0.34 21.79 -19.10
CA ARG A 5 0.95 20.91 -18.08
C ARG A 5 -0.01 20.58 -16.93
N ALA A 6 -0.81 21.55 -16.50
CA ALA A 6 -1.81 21.34 -15.44
C ALA A 6 -2.93 20.39 -15.90
N VAL A 7 -3.43 20.56 -17.12
CA VAL A 7 -4.44 19.66 -17.71
C VAL A 7 -3.91 18.24 -17.87
N ALA A 8 -2.67 18.09 -18.35
CA ALA A 8 -2.02 16.78 -18.45
C ALA A 8 -1.88 16.09 -17.09
N ALA A 9 -1.47 16.82 -16.05
CA ALA A 9 -1.34 16.29 -14.69
C ALA A 9 -2.70 15.87 -14.08
N LEU A 10 -3.78 16.61 -14.37
CA LEU A 10 -5.13 16.23 -13.97
C LEU A 10 -5.59 14.96 -14.69
N ALA A 11 -5.43 14.91 -16.01
CA ALA A 11 -5.78 13.73 -16.81
C ALA A 11 -5.04 12.48 -16.33
N GLU A 12 -3.74 12.59 -16.04
CA GLU A 12 -2.94 11.50 -15.48
C GLU A 12 -3.49 11.06 -14.10
N ARG A 13 -3.80 11.99 -13.20
CA ARG A 13 -4.41 11.66 -11.89
C ARG A 13 -5.72 10.90 -12.04
N HIS A 14 -6.59 11.32 -12.97
CA HIS A 14 -7.86 10.64 -13.25
C HIS A 14 -7.65 9.25 -13.82
N LEU A 15 -6.74 9.10 -14.79
CA LEU A 15 -6.36 7.82 -15.37
C LEU A 15 -5.83 6.85 -14.31
N LEU A 16 -4.91 7.30 -13.44
CA LEU A 16 -4.35 6.47 -12.39
C LEU A 16 -5.39 6.08 -11.34
N ARG A 17 -6.33 6.97 -11.00
CA ARG A 17 -7.48 6.64 -10.12
C ARG A 17 -8.36 5.57 -10.75
N TRP A 18 -8.70 5.73 -12.02
CA TRP A 18 -9.49 4.75 -12.76
C TRP A 18 -8.79 3.38 -12.83
N ARG A 19 -7.49 3.37 -13.16
CA ARG A 19 -6.68 2.16 -13.22
C ARG A 19 -6.60 1.45 -11.86
N THR A 20 -6.46 2.22 -10.78
CA THR A 20 -6.47 1.66 -9.42
C THR A 20 -7.81 0.98 -9.11
N ARG A 21 -8.94 1.61 -9.46
CA ARG A 21 -10.28 1.03 -9.25
C ARG A 21 -10.51 -0.24 -10.09
N ARG A 22 -10.06 -0.26 -11.35
CA ARG A 22 -10.21 -1.44 -12.21
C ARG A 22 -9.26 -2.57 -11.86
N GLY A 23 -8.06 -2.28 -11.36
CA GLY A 23 -7.05 -3.28 -11.01
C GLY A 23 -7.16 -3.79 -9.58
N GLN A 24 -8.36 -3.86 -9.00
CA GLN A 24 -8.57 -4.31 -7.61
C GLN A 24 -7.95 -5.68 -7.35
N GLU A 25 -8.09 -6.64 -8.28
CA GLU A 25 -7.52 -7.98 -8.16
C GLU A 25 -5.98 -7.97 -8.20
N THR A 26 -5.41 -7.12 -9.05
CA THR A 26 -3.94 -6.93 -9.09
C THR A 26 -3.43 -6.32 -7.79
N ALA A 27 -4.16 -5.32 -7.25
CA ALA A 27 -3.84 -4.71 -5.97
C ALA A 27 -3.96 -5.72 -4.82
N ALA A 28 -5.02 -6.54 -4.79
CA ALA A 28 -5.21 -7.60 -3.80
C ALA A 28 -4.08 -8.64 -3.86
N ARG A 29 -3.67 -9.07 -5.06
CA ARG A 29 -2.54 -10.00 -5.23
C ARG A 29 -1.25 -9.44 -4.64
N HIS A 30 -0.91 -8.18 -4.95
CA HIS A 30 0.29 -7.55 -4.38
C HIS A 30 0.23 -7.40 -2.85
N LEU A 31 -0.96 -7.20 -2.28
CA LEU A 31 -1.15 -7.15 -0.83
C LEU A 31 -1.01 -8.53 -0.19
N GLU A 32 -1.51 -9.59 -0.82
CA GLU A 32 -1.29 -10.96 -0.34
C GLU A 32 0.19 -11.36 -0.40
N GLU A 33 0.88 -11.04 -1.50
CA GLU A 33 2.33 -11.24 -1.62
C GLU A 33 3.08 -10.51 -0.51
N LEU A 34 2.70 -9.27 -0.21
CA LEU A 34 3.30 -8.49 0.88
C LEU A 34 3.02 -9.11 2.24
N ALA A 35 1.77 -9.53 2.50
CA ALA A 35 1.41 -10.19 3.75
C ALA A 35 2.20 -11.50 3.94
N ALA A 36 2.35 -12.30 2.89
CA ALA A 36 3.14 -13.52 2.91
C ALA A 36 4.63 -13.25 3.20
N ALA A 37 5.19 -12.18 2.61
CA ALA A 37 6.58 -11.79 2.85
C ALA A 37 6.84 -11.26 4.27
N LEU A 38 5.85 -10.60 4.88
CA LEU A 38 5.93 -10.07 6.25
C LEU A 38 5.57 -11.10 7.33
N ALA A 39 4.82 -12.16 6.98
CA ALA A 39 4.36 -13.16 7.95
C ALA A 39 5.49 -13.83 8.78
N PRO A 40 6.64 -14.21 8.19
CA PRO A 40 7.76 -14.77 8.94
C PRO A 40 8.36 -13.84 10.01
N GLN A 41 8.13 -12.53 9.88
CA GLN A 41 8.65 -11.52 10.82
C GLN A 41 7.72 -11.30 12.04
N GLY A 42 6.61 -12.04 12.12
CA GLY A 42 5.71 -12.02 13.28
C GLY A 42 4.61 -10.96 13.22
N TRP A 43 4.46 -10.25 12.10
CA TRP A 43 3.40 -9.27 11.89
C TRP A 43 2.02 -9.94 11.77
N ARG A 44 0.97 -9.18 12.12
CA ARG A 44 -0.43 -9.58 11.96
C ARG A 44 -1.10 -8.70 10.92
N PHE A 45 -2.12 -9.26 10.29
CA PHE A 45 -2.73 -8.72 9.09
C PHE A 45 -4.25 -8.72 9.19
N VAL A 46 -4.87 -7.59 8.87
CA VAL A 46 -6.31 -7.50 8.59
C VAL A 46 -6.47 -7.09 7.13
N ARG A 47 -7.18 -7.94 6.38
CA ARG A 47 -7.35 -7.81 4.93
C ARG A 47 -8.71 -7.19 4.65
N PHE A 48 -8.74 -6.02 4.01
CA PHE A 48 -9.99 -5.33 3.68
C PHE A 48 -10.36 -5.44 2.20
N TYR A 49 -9.78 -6.41 1.48
CA TYR A 49 -9.94 -6.57 0.03
C TYR A 49 -10.61 -7.87 -0.41
N ARG A 50 -11.09 -8.66 0.55
CA ARG A 50 -11.92 -9.83 0.26
C ARG A 50 -13.29 -9.35 -0.17
N ARG A 51 -13.65 -9.62 -1.43
CA ARG A 51 -14.90 -9.17 -2.04
C ARG A 51 -16.12 -9.80 -1.37
N GLU A 52 -15.93 -10.97 -0.78
CA GLU A 52 -16.96 -11.72 -0.05
C GLU A 52 -17.32 -11.04 1.27
N GLU A 53 -16.37 -10.29 1.85
CA GLU A 53 -16.50 -9.64 3.16
C GLU A 53 -16.82 -8.14 3.03
N PHE A 54 -16.40 -7.49 1.94
CA PHE A 54 -16.56 -6.04 1.74
C PHE A 54 -17.14 -5.70 0.35
N PRO A 55 -18.32 -5.05 0.27
CA PRO A 55 -18.93 -4.65 -1.00
C PRO A 55 -18.25 -3.44 -1.66
N VAL A 56 -17.29 -2.81 -0.96
CA VAL A 56 -16.55 -1.63 -1.44
C VAL A 56 -15.19 -2.08 -1.99
N PRO A 57 -14.71 -1.53 -3.12
CA PRO A 57 -13.41 -1.87 -3.70
C PRO A 57 -12.25 -1.28 -2.88
N LEU A 58 -12.09 -1.76 -1.65
CA LEU A 58 -10.98 -1.41 -0.79
C LEU A 58 -9.85 -2.40 -1.06
N SER A 59 -8.70 -1.91 -1.52
CA SER A 59 -7.46 -2.70 -1.59
C SER A 59 -6.55 -2.26 -0.46
N LEU A 60 -6.93 -2.57 0.78
CA LEU A 60 -6.23 -2.16 2.00
C LEU A 60 -5.80 -3.37 2.83
N LEU A 61 -4.57 -3.31 3.33
CA LEU A 61 -3.98 -4.28 4.25
C LEU A 61 -3.52 -3.52 5.50
N TRP A 62 -4.11 -3.83 6.65
CA TRP A 62 -3.60 -3.32 7.91
C TRP A 62 -2.58 -4.30 8.48
N ILE A 63 -1.36 -3.80 8.69
CA ILE A 63 -0.23 -4.52 9.23
C ILE A 63 0.03 -3.97 10.63
N HIS A 64 0.04 -4.83 11.64
CA HIS A 64 0.21 -4.41 13.02
C HIS A 64 1.00 -5.42 13.84
N ALA A 65 1.56 -4.95 14.95
CA ALA A 65 2.27 -5.80 15.89
C ALA A 65 1.32 -6.77 16.61
N ARG A 66 1.86 -7.91 17.06
CA ARG A 66 1.16 -8.78 18.00
C ARG A 66 1.17 -8.13 19.37
N GLY A 67 0.00 -8.00 20.02
CA GLY A 67 -0.12 -7.49 21.39
C GLY A 67 -0.48 -6.00 21.51
N THR A 68 -0.38 -5.22 20.44
CA THR A 68 -0.94 -3.86 20.37
C THR A 68 -1.53 -3.60 18.98
N LYS A 69 -2.76 -3.09 18.95
CA LYS A 69 -3.40 -2.61 17.73
C LYS A 69 -3.04 -1.14 17.44
N ASP A 70 -2.46 -0.44 18.39
CA ASP A 70 -2.19 1.00 18.28
C ASP A 70 -1.00 1.29 17.37
N ILE A 71 -0.10 0.30 17.21
CA ILE A 71 1.11 0.43 16.40
C ILE A 71 0.99 -0.45 15.17
N GLY A 72 0.71 0.20 14.04
CA GLY A 72 0.60 -0.43 12.74
C GLY A 72 0.65 0.57 11.59
N ILE A 73 0.42 0.06 10.39
CA ILE A 73 0.28 0.84 9.16
C ILE A 73 -0.80 0.23 8.29
N VAL A 74 -1.62 1.07 7.68
CA VAL A 74 -2.57 0.64 6.65
C VAL A 74 -1.92 0.87 5.29
N VAL A 75 -1.69 -0.20 4.55
CA VAL A 75 -1.07 -0.18 3.22
C VAL A 75 -2.13 -0.35 2.16
N SER A 76 -2.02 0.46 1.10
CA SER A 76 -2.81 0.36 -0.12
C SER A 76 -1.89 0.12 -1.31
N VAL A 77 -2.43 -0.45 -2.39
CA VAL A 77 -1.72 -0.58 -3.67
C VAL A 77 -2.36 0.33 -4.70
N LEU A 78 -1.57 1.28 -5.22
CA LEU A 78 -2.05 2.28 -6.17
C LEU A 78 -1.32 2.13 -7.51
N ALA A 79 -2.04 2.37 -8.59
CA ALA A 79 -1.43 2.45 -9.91
C ALA A 79 -0.54 3.70 -10.02
N THR A 80 0.65 3.52 -10.59
CA THR A 80 1.66 4.55 -10.83
C THR A 80 1.87 4.79 -12.34
N PRO A 81 2.44 5.94 -12.72
CA PRO A 81 2.83 6.20 -14.11
C PRO A 81 3.71 5.09 -14.69
N GLY A 82 3.66 4.90 -16.01
CA GLY A 82 4.42 3.83 -16.69
C GLY A 82 3.85 2.43 -16.50
N GLY A 83 2.60 2.33 -16.05
CA GLY A 83 1.90 1.04 -15.98
C GLY A 83 2.36 0.13 -14.85
N THR A 84 2.96 0.70 -13.81
CA THR A 84 3.43 0.00 -12.62
C THR A 84 2.43 0.11 -11.46
N TRP A 85 2.78 -0.49 -10.33
CA TRP A 85 2.02 -0.44 -9.07
C TRP A 85 2.98 -0.18 -7.91
N ALA A 86 2.51 0.52 -6.89
CA ALA A 86 3.28 0.81 -5.69
C ALA A 86 2.45 0.61 -4.43
N TYR A 87 3.14 0.26 -3.34
CA TYR A 87 2.62 0.28 -1.99
C TYR A 87 2.63 1.71 -1.45
N HIS A 88 1.52 2.11 -0.84
CA HIS A 88 1.32 3.43 -0.25
C HIS A 88 0.75 3.32 1.16
N ASP A 89 1.18 4.19 2.07
CA ASP A 89 0.48 4.48 3.31
C ASP A 89 -0.91 5.04 2.96
N ALA A 90 -1.95 4.26 3.28
CA ALA A 90 -3.33 4.58 2.95
C ALA A 90 -3.81 5.87 3.61
N GLN A 91 -3.26 6.25 4.79
CA GLN A 91 -3.60 7.50 5.47
C GLN A 91 -3.13 8.73 4.69
N ARG A 92 -2.06 8.59 3.90
CA ARG A 92 -1.48 9.67 3.07
C ARG A 92 -1.85 9.56 1.59
N GLY A 93 -2.57 8.51 1.21
CA GLY A 93 -2.97 8.23 -0.16
C GLY A 93 -1.76 8.24 -1.12
N ARG A 94 -1.89 8.96 -2.24
CA ARG A 94 -0.81 9.03 -3.25
C ARG A 94 0.48 9.70 -2.76
N HIS A 95 0.43 10.55 -1.74
CA HIS A 95 1.62 11.15 -1.13
C HIS A 95 2.32 10.19 -0.15
N GLY A 96 1.68 9.07 0.19
CA GLY A 96 2.20 8.06 1.09
C GLY A 96 3.08 7.01 0.43
N TYR A 97 3.79 7.31 -0.66
CA TYR A 97 4.59 6.31 -1.37
C TYR A 97 5.57 5.61 -0.41
N LEU A 98 5.53 4.28 -0.39
CA LEU A 98 6.45 3.44 0.37
C LEU A 98 7.49 2.84 -0.58
N CYS A 99 7.04 2.03 -1.54
CA CYS A 99 7.90 1.27 -2.45
C CYS A 99 7.13 0.76 -3.68
N LEU A 100 7.84 0.44 -4.76
CA LEU A 100 7.27 -0.24 -5.94
C LEU A 100 6.89 -1.68 -5.61
N CYS A 101 5.81 -2.18 -6.22
CA CYS A 101 5.36 -3.58 -6.07
C CYS A 101 6.24 -4.59 -6.83
N SER A 102 7.20 -4.14 -7.65
CA SER A 102 8.08 -5.02 -8.43
C SER A 102 9.05 -5.85 -7.59
N ASP A 103 9.30 -5.44 -6.34
CA ASP A 103 10.17 -6.15 -5.40
C ASP A 103 9.52 -6.24 -4.01
N VAL A 104 8.74 -7.31 -3.82
CA VAL A 104 8.02 -7.56 -2.56
C VAL A 104 8.96 -7.78 -1.38
N LYS A 105 10.16 -8.34 -1.59
CA LYS A 105 11.12 -8.60 -0.50
C LYS A 105 11.68 -7.29 0.03
N LYS A 106 12.08 -6.39 -0.87
CA LYS A 106 12.54 -5.05 -0.51
C LYS A 106 11.43 -4.23 0.14
N ALA A 107 10.19 -4.33 -0.39
CA ALA A 107 9.02 -3.70 0.19
C ALA A 107 8.76 -4.16 1.63
N ALA A 108 8.76 -5.49 1.86
CA ALA A 108 8.59 -6.08 3.18
C ALA A 108 9.69 -5.62 4.15
N ALA A 109 10.96 -5.65 3.74
CA ALA A 109 12.06 -5.19 4.58
C ALA A 109 11.95 -3.70 4.97
N GLN A 110 11.50 -2.85 4.04
CA GLN A 110 11.30 -1.43 4.33
C GLN A 110 10.14 -1.19 5.31
N ILE A 111 9.01 -1.87 5.11
CA ILE A 111 7.83 -1.76 5.98
C ILE A 111 8.14 -2.33 7.38
N ASP A 112 8.83 -3.46 7.46
CA ASP A 112 9.30 -4.05 8.71
C ASP A 112 10.15 -3.09 9.53
N ARG A 113 11.15 -2.46 8.90
CA ARG A 113 12.01 -1.47 9.54
C ARG A 113 11.20 -0.28 10.06
N LEU A 114 10.27 0.23 9.24
CA LEU A 114 9.40 1.35 9.61
C LEU A 114 8.52 0.99 10.82
N LEU A 115 7.93 -0.20 10.84
CA LEU A 115 7.10 -0.64 11.95
C LEU A 115 7.91 -0.93 13.21
N LYS A 116 9.10 -1.53 13.10
CA LYS A 116 10.03 -1.73 14.23
C LYS A 116 10.47 -0.41 14.84
N HIS A 117 10.77 0.59 14.03
CA HIS A 117 11.07 1.94 14.51
C HIS A 117 9.87 2.55 15.27
N ARG A 118 8.63 2.32 14.82
CA ARG A 118 7.43 2.78 15.54
C ARG A 118 7.22 2.06 16.87
N LEU A 119 7.56 0.77 16.95
CA LEU A 119 7.47 -0.02 18.18
C LEU A 119 8.56 0.35 19.19
N PHE A 120 9.77 0.62 18.71
CA PHE A 120 10.94 0.87 19.52
C PHE A 120 11.60 2.20 19.10
N PRO A 121 10.95 3.34 19.38
CA PRO A 121 11.43 4.66 18.93
C PRO A 121 12.77 5.08 19.57
N SER A 122 13.23 4.39 20.61
CA SER A 122 14.46 4.71 21.37
C SER A 122 15.62 3.74 21.13
N THR A 123 15.48 2.75 20.24
CA THR A 123 16.53 1.73 19.99
C THR A 123 17.32 1.97 18.70
N TRP A 124 17.18 3.16 18.09
CA TRP A 124 17.74 3.51 16.78
C TRP A 124 18.27 4.93 16.77
#